data_AF-A0A9D0DSC8-F1
#
_entry.id   AF-A0A9D0DSC8-F1
#
_cell.length_a   1.000
_cell.length_b   1.000
_cell.length_c   1.000
_cell.angle_alpha   90.00
_cell.angle_beta   90.00
_cell.angle_gamma   90.00
#
_symmetry.space_group_name_H-M   'P 1'
#
loop_
_entity.id
_entity.type
_entity.pdbx_description
1 polymer ?
#
loop_
_entity_poly.entity_id
_entity_poly.type
_entity_poly.pdbx_seq_one_letter_code
_entity_poly.pdbx_strand_id
1 'polypeptide(L)'
;KQELADLAKKSNDERQQLEKSLEASKQELADLAKKSNDERQQLEKSLEASKQELATIVEKLNTEQQKYQQLEKSVEESKQESDSFSNQLNAEQKKCRKLEESLDNARKKMSELLQQSEKLKSSQLQPKKMYSIKSINNGNFLDIPKGSAKNNTPVGQDTWNGGKNQQWYFQPLGGNDSEYYYIFSAKTKKCLGISSSDNKEGVLNQYQCYGTDNQKWKLIKISDSSFAIQCKQNNLMLAVSKKTTKIIQQESSDNDSQYWELAEL
;
A
#
# COMPACT_ATOMS: atom_id res chain seq x y z
N LYS A 1 34.23 -144.79 -6.97
CA LYS A 1 33.59 -144.42 -5.68
C LYS A 1 34.24 -143.19 -5.04
N GLN A 2 35.58 -143.08 -5.00
CA GLN A 2 36.29 -141.90 -4.47
C GLN A 2 36.01 -140.62 -5.29
N GLU A 3 36.14 -140.66 -6.63
CA GLU A 3 35.90 -139.49 -7.50
C GLU A 3 34.49 -138.90 -7.38
N LEU A 4 33.46 -139.73 -7.21
CA LEU A 4 32.08 -139.30 -7.02
C LEU A 4 31.86 -138.57 -5.68
N ALA A 5 32.58 -138.98 -4.63
CA ALA A 5 32.53 -138.32 -3.32
C ALA A 5 33.28 -136.98 -3.33
N ASP A 6 34.41 -136.91 -4.04
CA ASP A 6 35.19 -135.67 -4.19
C ASP A 6 34.46 -134.64 -5.06
N LEU A 7 33.77 -135.07 -6.13
CA LEU A 7 32.88 -134.22 -6.94
C LEU A 7 31.68 -133.68 -6.13
N ALA A 8 31.05 -134.53 -5.32
CA ALA A 8 29.93 -134.12 -4.47
C ALA A 8 30.37 -133.12 -3.39
N LYS A 9 31.56 -133.32 -2.80
CA LYS A 9 32.16 -132.39 -1.84
C LYS A 9 32.49 -131.05 -2.50
N LYS A 10 33.15 -131.06 -3.66
CA LYS A 10 33.46 -129.85 -4.43
C LYS A 10 32.21 -129.08 -4.82
N SER A 11 31.17 -129.77 -5.30
CA SER A 11 29.87 -129.15 -5.63
C SER A 11 29.18 -128.54 -4.40
N ASN A 12 29.28 -129.19 -3.24
CA ASN A 12 28.73 -128.67 -1.99
C ASN A 12 29.53 -127.46 -1.46
N ASP A 13 30.85 -127.47 -1.61
CA ASP A 13 31.73 -126.35 -1.24
C ASP A 13 31.50 -125.14 -2.17
N GLU A 14 31.34 -125.37 -3.48
CA GLU A 14 30.97 -124.35 -4.46
C GLU A 14 29.58 -123.77 -4.16
N ARG A 15 28.61 -124.60 -3.78
CA ARG A 15 27.27 -124.15 -3.36
C ARG A 15 27.33 -123.29 -2.10
N GLN A 16 28.09 -123.68 -1.09
CA GLN A 16 28.26 -122.88 0.13
C GLN A 16 28.98 -121.55 -0.14
N GLN A 17 29.95 -121.52 -1.06
CA GLN A 17 30.59 -120.28 -1.51
C GLN A 17 29.59 -119.36 -2.23
N LEU A 18 28.77 -119.92 -3.14
CA LEU A 18 27.71 -119.18 -3.83
C LEU A 18 26.67 -118.62 -2.86
N GLU A 19 26.23 -119.40 -1.86
CA GLU A 19 25.29 -118.94 -0.84
C GLU A 19 25.89 -117.81 0.02
N LYS A 20 27.16 -117.93 0.44
CA LYS A 20 27.87 -116.85 1.15
C LYS A 20 28.02 -115.59 0.30
N SER A 21 28.36 -115.73 -0.98
CA SER A 21 28.52 -114.60 -1.90
C SER A 21 27.18 -113.93 -2.19
N LEU A 22 26.10 -114.72 -2.35
CA LEU A 22 24.75 -114.21 -2.52
C LEU A 22 24.29 -113.43 -1.27
N GLU A 23 24.58 -113.95 -0.08
CA GLU A 23 24.21 -113.26 1.17
C GLU A 23 25.01 -111.97 1.38
N ALA A 24 26.30 -111.97 1.02
CA ALA A 24 27.11 -110.76 1.01
C ALA A 24 26.55 -109.71 0.02
N SER A 25 26.19 -110.10 -1.20
CA SER A 25 25.59 -109.19 -2.18
C SER A 25 24.21 -108.68 -1.76
N LYS A 26 23.40 -109.48 -1.06
CA LYS A 26 22.12 -109.00 -0.47
C LYS A 26 22.36 -107.96 0.61
N GLN A 27 23.36 -108.19 1.47
CA GLN A 27 23.70 -107.24 2.53
C GLN A 27 24.21 -105.92 1.94
N GLU A 28 25.09 -105.97 0.93
CA GLU A 28 25.54 -104.77 0.21
C GLU A 28 24.38 -104.01 -0.45
N LEU A 29 23.44 -104.72 -1.08
CA LEU A 29 22.22 -104.12 -1.65
C LEU A 29 21.34 -103.48 -0.58
N ALA A 30 21.19 -104.11 0.59
CA ALA A 30 20.42 -103.57 1.70
C ALA A 30 21.06 -102.30 2.27
N ASP A 31 22.39 -102.28 2.42
CA ASP A 31 23.14 -101.12 2.90
C ASP A 31 23.10 -99.96 1.89
N LEU A 32 23.20 -100.27 0.59
CA LEU A 32 23.01 -99.29 -0.49
C LEU A 32 21.60 -98.71 -0.52
N ALA A 33 20.58 -99.56 -0.37
CA ALA A 33 19.18 -99.11 -0.32
C ALA A 33 18.92 -98.21 0.88
N LYS A 34 19.50 -98.53 2.05
CA LYS A 34 19.42 -97.70 3.25
C LYS A 34 20.11 -96.36 3.03
N LYS A 35 21.35 -96.36 2.53
CA LYS A 35 22.10 -95.13 2.23
C LYS A 35 21.34 -94.23 1.25
N SER A 36 20.81 -94.81 0.17
CA SER A 36 20.00 -94.09 -0.82
C SER A 36 18.74 -93.48 -0.19
N ASN A 37 18.07 -94.22 0.70
CA ASN A 37 16.91 -93.71 1.42
C ASN A 37 17.27 -92.57 2.40
N ASP A 38 18.40 -92.67 3.10
CA ASP A 38 18.89 -91.64 4.02
C ASP A 38 19.27 -90.35 3.25
N GLU A 39 19.97 -90.48 2.12
CA GLU A 39 20.29 -89.36 1.21
C GLU A 39 19.02 -88.70 0.67
N ARG A 40 18.02 -89.50 0.27
CA ARG A 40 16.72 -88.98 -0.18
C ARG A 40 16.03 -88.18 0.92
N GLN A 41 15.98 -88.69 2.15
CA GLN A 41 15.37 -87.98 3.27
C GLN A 41 16.11 -86.68 3.61
N GLN A 42 17.44 -86.64 3.48
CA GLN A 42 18.22 -85.41 3.64
C GLN A 42 17.89 -84.37 2.56
N LEU A 43 17.81 -84.80 1.30
CA LEU A 43 17.42 -83.92 0.19
C LEU A 43 16.00 -83.38 0.35
N GLU A 44 15.05 -84.20 0.77
CA GLU A 44 13.66 -83.78 1.05
C GLU A 44 13.61 -82.73 2.17
N LYS A 45 14.38 -82.92 3.26
CA LYS A 45 14.47 -81.93 4.35
C LYS A 45 15.08 -80.60 3.88
N SER A 46 16.16 -80.65 3.11
CA SER A 46 16.81 -79.44 2.57
C SER A 46 15.90 -78.71 1.59
N LEU A 47 15.19 -79.44 0.72
CA LEU A 47 14.21 -78.87 -0.19
C LEU A 47 13.09 -78.16 0.58
N GLU A 48 12.59 -78.77 1.65
CA GLU A 48 11.54 -78.17 2.46
C GLU A 48 12.02 -76.92 3.21
N ALA A 49 13.25 -76.91 3.73
CA ALA A 49 13.87 -75.72 4.30
C ALA A 49 13.99 -74.59 3.27
N SER A 50 14.48 -74.88 2.06
CA SER A 50 14.57 -73.87 0.99
C SER A 50 13.20 -73.35 0.56
N LYS A 51 12.14 -74.17 0.55
CA LYS A 51 10.77 -73.70 0.27
C LYS A 51 10.27 -72.74 1.34
N GLN A 52 10.51 -73.01 2.62
CA GLN A 52 10.12 -72.12 3.71
C GLN A 52 10.86 -70.78 3.65
N GLU A 53 12.15 -70.80 3.31
CA GLU A 53 12.93 -69.58 3.07
C GLU A 53 12.36 -68.77 1.91
N LEU A 54 12.06 -69.42 0.78
CA LEU A 54 11.43 -68.77 -0.38
C LEU A 54 10.07 -68.17 -0.03
N ALA A 55 9.22 -68.87 0.73
CA ALA A 55 7.93 -68.36 1.17
C ALA A 55 8.11 -67.07 2.01
N THR A 56 9.08 -67.06 2.93
CA THR A 56 9.42 -65.89 3.75
C THR A 56 9.90 -64.71 2.90
N ILE A 57 10.72 -64.97 1.88
CA ILE A 57 11.21 -63.94 0.95
C ILE A 57 10.04 -63.35 0.14
N VAL A 58 9.12 -64.18 -0.35
CA VAL A 58 7.94 -63.74 -1.10
C VAL A 58 7.06 -62.84 -0.24
N GLU A 59 6.82 -63.20 1.02
CA GLU A 59 6.07 -62.35 1.95
C GLU A 59 6.76 -61.00 2.15
N LYS A 60 8.08 -60.99 2.40
CA LYS A 60 8.85 -59.75 2.54
C LYS A 60 8.78 -58.89 1.27
N LEU A 61 8.90 -59.50 0.09
CA LEU A 61 8.81 -58.80 -1.19
C LEU A 61 7.43 -58.16 -1.37
N ASN A 62 6.36 -58.88 -1.06
CA ASN A 62 5.00 -58.35 -1.10
C ASN A 62 4.82 -57.16 -0.15
N THR A 63 5.36 -57.24 1.08
CA THR A 63 5.28 -56.11 2.03
C THR A 63 6.05 -54.89 1.55
N GLU A 64 7.23 -55.06 0.95
CA GLU A 64 7.97 -53.92 0.38
C GLU A 64 7.25 -53.33 -0.83
N GLN A 65 6.66 -54.17 -1.70
CA GLN A 65 5.91 -53.67 -2.84
C GLN A 65 4.70 -52.83 -2.40
N GLN A 66 4.03 -53.20 -1.31
CA GLN A 66 2.96 -52.39 -0.71
C GLN A 66 3.49 -51.05 -0.16
N LYS A 67 4.66 -51.04 0.50
CA LYS A 67 5.27 -49.79 0.98
C LYS A 67 5.65 -48.86 -0.17
N TYR A 68 6.20 -49.39 -1.27
CA TYR A 68 6.51 -48.60 -2.45
C TYR A 68 5.26 -47.94 -3.04
N GLN A 69 4.15 -48.67 -3.16
CA GLN A 69 2.88 -48.12 -3.65
C GLN A 69 2.34 -47.00 -2.73
N GLN A 70 2.46 -47.16 -1.42
CA GLN A 70 2.07 -46.11 -0.46
C GLN A 70 2.97 -44.87 -0.59
N LEU A 71 4.28 -45.07 -0.77
CA LEU A 71 5.23 -44.00 -0.95
C LEU A 71 4.95 -43.22 -2.26
N GLU A 72 4.70 -43.91 -3.37
CA GLU A 72 4.33 -43.28 -4.64
C GLU A 72 3.07 -42.42 -4.50
N LYS A 73 2.05 -42.93 -3.79
CA LYS A 73 0.83 -42.15 -3.52
C LYS A 73 1.13 -40.88 -2.72
N SER A 74 1.93 -41.00 -1.66
CA SER A 74 2.30 -39.85 -0.81
C SER A 74 3.12 -38.81 -1.56
N VAL A 75 3.99 -39.24 -2.47
CA VAL A 75 4.76 -38.34 -3.36
C VAL A 75 3.83 -37.59 -4.30
N GLU A 76 2.85 -38.27 -4.89
CA GLU A 76 1.87 -37.62 -5.79
C GLU A 76 0.98 -36.63 -5.04
N GLU A 77 0.52 -36.97 -3.82
CA GLU A 77 -0.22 -36.06 -2.94
C GLU A 77 0.62 -34.81 -2.62
N SER A 78 1.89 -34.99 -2.25
CA SER A 78 2.82 -33.87 -1.97
C SER A 78 3.06 -32.98 -3.19
N LYS A 79 3.10 -33.57 -4.39
CA LYS A 79 3.27 -32.84 -5.65
C LYS A 79 2.05 -31.98 -5.96
N GLN A 80 0.84 -32.51 -5.77
CA GLN A 80 -0.40 -31.76 -5.93
C GLN A 80 -0.50 -30.59 -4.95
N GLU A 81 -0.09 -30.79 -3.70
CA GLU A 81 -0.01 -29.71 -2.71
C GLU A 81 0.98 -28.62 -3.11
N SER A 82 2.16 -29.01 -3.61
CA SER A 82 3.16 -28.06 -4.14
C SER A 82 2.62 -27.24 -5.31
N ASP A 83 1.90 -27.87 -6.24
CA ASP A 83 1.28 -27.18 -7.37
C ASP A 83 0.18 -26.21 -6.91
N SER A 84 -0.63 -26.60 -5.93
CA SER A 84 -1.62 -25.74 -5.29
C SER A 84 -0.99 -24.52 -4.64
N PHE A 85 0.09 -24.71 -3.87
CA PHE A 85 0.82 -23.62 -3.22
C PHE A 85 1.45 -22.66 -4.24
N SER A 86 2.05 -23.20 -5.31
CA SER A 86 2.60 -22.39 -6.41
C SER A 86 1.54 -21.50 -7.06
N ASN A 87 0.34 -22.04 -7.31
CA ASN A 87 -0.78 -21.28 -7.85
C ASN A 87 -1.25 -20.18 -6.88
N GLN A 88 -1.34 -20.48 -5.59
CA GLN A 88 -1.71 -19.51 -4.56
C GLN A 88 -0.66 -18.39 -4.44
N LEU A 89 0.63 -18.73 -4.47
CA LEU A 89 1.72 -17.77 -4.44
C LEU A 89 1.67 -16.82 -5.65
N ASN A 90 1.44 -17.36 -6.84
CA ASN A 90 1.29 -16.56 -8.06
C ASN A 90 0.08 -15.60 -7.98
N ALA A 91 -1.03 -16.04 -7.37
CA ALA A 91 -2.20 -15.20 -7.17
C ALA A 91 -1.93 -14.05 -6.18
N GLU A 92 -1.25 -14.33 -5.06
CA GLU A 92 -0.88 -13.30 -4.09
C GLU A 92 0.14 -12.31 -4.66
N GLN A 93 1.15 -12.77 -5.41
CA GLN A 93 2.09 -11.88 -6.09
C GLN A 93 1.39 -10.92 -7.05
N LYS A 94 0.36 -11.37 -7.78
CA LYS A 94 -0.45 -10.50 -8.64
C LYS A 94 -1.24 -9.47 -7.85
N LYS A 95 -1.77 -9.82 -6.67
CA LYS A 95 -2.45 -8.87 -5.79
C LYS A 95 -1.48 -7.81 -5.25
N CYS A 96 -0.29 -8.21 -4.80
CA CYS A 96 0.74 -7.29 -4.30
C CYS A 96 1.13 -6.25 -5.36
N ARG A 97 1.37 -6.67 -6.62
CA ARG A 97 1.70 -5.74 -7.72
C ARG A 97 0.62 -4.69 -7.94
N LYS A 98 -0.66 -5.09 -7.92
CA LYS A 98 -1.80 -4.15 -8.06
C LYS A 98 -1.88 -3.15 -6.90
N LEU A 99 -1.55 -3.58 -5.69
CA LEU A 99 -1.50 -2.70 -4.52
C LEU A 99 -0.34 -1.71 -4.62
N GLU A 100 0.84 -2.14 -5.08
CA GLU A 100 2.00 -1.27 -5.31
C GLU A 100 1.71 -0.19 -6.37
N GLU A 101 1.09 -0.56 -7.49
CA GLU A 101 0.64 0.40 -8.51
C GLU A 101 -0.37 1.40 -7.95
N SER A 102 -1.32 0.93 -7.14
CA SER A 102 -2.31 1.80 -6.48
C SER A 102 -1.64 2.77 -5.49
N LEU A 103 -0.62 2.30 -4.76
CA LEU A 103 0.14 3.11 -3.82
C LEU A 103 0.96 4.18 -4.55
N ASP A 104 1.58 3.84 -5.69
CA ASP A 104 2.33 4.81 -6.50
C ASP A 104 1.42 5.91 -7.07
N ASN A 105 0.24 5.53 -7.56
CA ASN A 105 -0.78 6.48 -8.01
C ASN A 105 -1.25 7.39 -6.87
N ALA A 106 -1.46 6.85 -5.67
CA ALA A 106 -1.82 7.64 -4.49
C ALA A 106 -0.70 8.62 -4.10
N ARG A 107 0.56 8.21 -4.17
CA ARG A 107 1.73 9.07 -3.90
C ARG A 107 1.83 10.23 -4.90
N LYS A 108 1.65 9.94 -6.19
CA LYS A 108 1.63 10.98 -7.24
C LYS A 108 0.54 12.02 -6.98
N LYS A 109 -0.69 11.56 -6.71
CA LYS A 109 -1.82 12.45 -6.39
C LYS A 109 -1.57 13.27 -5.13
N MET A 110 -0.96 12.70 -4.10
CA MET A 110 -0.58 13.43 -2.89
C MET A 110 0.45 14.53 -3.20
N SER A 111 1.46 14.23 -4.04
CA SER A 111 2.46 15.21 -4.46
C SER A 111 1.85 16.38 -5.22
N GLU A 112 0.91 16.12 -6.13
CA GLU A 112 0.19 17.16 -6.87
C GLU A 112 -0.62 18.06 -5.93
N LEU A 113 -1.32 17.47 -4.96
CA LEU A 113 -2.08 18.21 -3.96
C LEU A 113 -1.19 19.06 -3.06
N LEU A 114 -0.02 18.56 -2.67
CA LEU A 114 0.96 19.32 -1.89
C LEU A 114 1.43 20.55 -2.67
N GLN A 115 1.82 20.37 -3.93
CA GLN A 115 2.25 21.46 -4.80
C GLN A 115 1.13 22.50 -5.00
N GLN A 116 -0.12 22.05 -5.18
CA GLN A 116 -1.26 22.95 -5.28
C GLN A 116 -1.51 23.72 -3.98
N SER A 117 -1.34 23.06 -2.82
CA SER A 117 -1.49 23.70 -1.51
C SER A 117 -0.44 24.78 -1.26
N GLU A 118 0.80 24.57 -1.70
CA GLU A 118 1.88 25.55 -1.59
C GLU A 118 1.61 26.76 -2.48
N LYS A 119 1.14 26.53 -3.71
CA LYS A 119 0.71 27.60 -4.62
C LYS A 119 -0.42 28.44 -4.02
N LEU A 120 -1.41 27.78 -3.40
CA LEU A 120 -2.48 28.46 -2.68
C LEU A 120 -1.96 29.31 -1.51
N LYS A 121 -1.06 28.76 -0.68
CA LYS A 121 -0.44 29.50 0.43
C LYS A 121 0.39 30.70 -0.04
N SER A 122 1.13 30.58 -1.14
CA SER A 122 1.92 31.68 -1.70
C SER A 122 1.06 32.78 -2.33
N SER A 123 -0.20 32.50 -2.64
CA SER A 123 -1.13 33.45 -3.28
C SER A 123 -1.95 34.30 -2.30
N GLN A 124 -1.96 33.93 -1.01
CA GLN A 124 -2.71 34.65 0.03
C GLN A 124 -1.81 35.66 0.75
N LEU A 125 -2.37 36.82 1.10
CA LEU A 125 -1.66 37.81 1.91
C LEU A 125 -1.35 37.24 3.28
N GLN A 126 -0.15 37.53 3.80
CA GLN A 126 0.30 36.97 5.07
C GLN A 126 -0.33 37.73 6.25
N PRO A 127 -1.06 37.07 7.16
CA PRO A 127 -1.84 37.76 8.21
C PRO A 127 -1.02 38.63 9.17
N LYS A 128 0.27 38.32 9.33
CA LYS A 128 1.17 39.02 10.26
C LYS A 128 2.01 40.12 9.59
N LYS A 129 1.90 40.27 8.27
CA LYS A 129 2.62 41.29 7.50
C LYS A 129 1.75 42.54 7.34
N MET A 130 2.41 43.68 7.26
CA MET A 130 1.76 44.97 6.99
C MET A 130 1.86 45.26 5.51
N TYR A 131 0.82 45.89 4.99
CA TYR A 131 0.73 46.26 3.59
C TYR A 131 0.34 47.73 3.47
N SER A 132 0.87 48.39 2.45
CA SER A 132 0.35 49.65 1.96
C SER A 132 -0.69 49.40 0.87
N ILE A 133 -1.74 50.22 0.82
CA ILE A 133 -2.80 50.14 -0.21
C ILE A 133 -2.73 51.42 -1.05
N LYS A 134 -2.19 51.34 -2.25
CA LYS A 134 -1.97 52.48 -3.14
C LYS A 134 -3.02 52.50 -4.25
N SER A 135 -3.66 53.64 -4.46
CA SER A 135 -4.57 53.84 -5.57
C SER A 135 -3.79 53.94 -6.87
N ILE A 136 -4.16 53.13 -7.87
CA ILE A 136 -3.56 53.23 -9.22
C ILE A 136 -4.00 54.52 -9.92
N ASN A 137 -5.19 55.03 -9.60
CA ASN A 137 -5.76 56.25 -10.18
C ASN A 137 -4.88 57.51 -10.00
N ASN A 138 -4.18 57.65 -8.88
CA ASN A 138 -3.40 58.86 -8.60
C ASN A 138 -2.12 58.64 -7.77
N GLY A 139 -1.82 57.39 -7.40
CA GLY A 139 -0.60 57.04 -6.66
C GLY A 139 -0.64 57.34 -5.16
N ASN A 140 -1.74 57.87 -4.62
CA ASN A 140 -1.89 58.09 -3.18
C ASN A 140 -2.28 56.81 -2.44
N PHE A 141 -2.04 56.81 -1.13
CA PHE A 141 -2.19 55.65 -0.27
C PHE A 141 -3.39 55.82 0.64
N LEU A 142 -4.09 54.71 0.88
CA LEU A 142 -5.21 54.67 1.81
C LEU A 142 -4.75 55.12 3.20
N ASP A 143 -5.39 56.16 3.72
CA ASP A 143 -4.93 56.90 4.89
C ASP A 143 -6.06 57.10 5.90
N ILE A 144 -5.74 56.96 7.17
CA ILE A 144 -6.58 57.47 8.26
C ILE A 144 -6.17 58.92 8.54
N PRO A 145 -7.04 59.91 8.25
CA PRO A 145 -6.68 61.32 8.40
C PRO A 145 -6.19 61.63 9.81
N LYS A 146 -4.99 62.20 9.88
CA LYS A 146 -4.29 62.56 11.13
C LYS A 146 -4.11 61.39 12.11
N GLY A 147 -4.22 60.14 11.64
CA GLY A 147 -4.17 58.94 12.47
C GLY A 147 -5.26 58.86 13.54
N SER A 148 -6.41 59.50 13.33
CA SER A 148 -7.55 59.49 14.26
C SER A 148 -7.95 58.08 14.68
N ALA A 149 -8.08 57.84 15.98
CA ALA A 149 -8.60 56.60 16.54
C ALA A 149 -10.13 56.62 16.72
N LYS A 150 -10.83 57.67 16.29
CA LYS A 150 -12.29 57.75 16.45
C LYS A 150 -13.00 56.75 15.54
N ASN A 151 -14.04 56.15 16.09
CA ASN A 151 -14.99 55.36 15.35
C ASN A 151 -15.72 56.22 14.30
N ASN A 152 -16.08 55.63 13.16
CA ASN A 152 -16.68 56.34 12.02
C ASN A 152 -15.78 57.46 11.48
N THR A 153 -14.46 57.32 11.62
CA THR A 153 -13.54 58.22 10.92
C THR A 153 -13.52 57.81 9.45
N PRO A 154 -13.88 58.71 8.51
CA PRO A 154 -13.76 58.43 7.09
C PRO A 154 -12.31 58.19 6.72
N VAL A 155 -12.07 57.10 6.00
CA VAL A 155 -10.76 56.76 5.46
C VAL A 155 -10.59 57.53 4.16
N GLY A 156 -9.46 58.21 4.05
CA GLY A 156 -9.11 59.04 2.91
C GLY A 156 -7.93 58.46 2.15
N GLN A 157 -7.22 59.35 1.47
CA GLN A 157 -5.99 59.04 0.79
C GLN A 157 -5.01 60.20 0.94
N ASP A 158 -3.73 59.89 1.03
CA ASP A 158 -2.66 60.88 1.10
C ASP A 158 -1.38 60.30 0.47
N THR A 159 -0.43 61.18 0.19
CA THR A 159 0.93 60.80 -0.21
C THR A 159 1.57 59.89 0.84
N TRP A 160 2.42 58.96 0.39
CA TRP A 160 3.09 58.03 1.29
C TRP A 160 4.01 58.77 2.27
N ASN A 161 3.79 58.55 3.56
CA ASN A 161 4.63 59.10 4.63
C ASN A 161 5.19 58.02 5.57
N GLY A 162 4.91 56.74 5.32
CA GLY A 162 5.38 55.63 6.15
C GLY A 162 4.70 55.49 7.51
N GLY A 163 3.75 56.37 7.83
CA GLY A 163 3.03 56.35 9.09
C GLY A 163 2.12 55.13 9.24
N LYS A 164 1.95 54.63 10.48
CA LYS A 164 1.06 53.47 10.77
C LYS A 164 -0.40 53.69 10.36
N ASN A 165 -0.82 54.94 10.13
CA ASN A 165 -2.14 55.33 9.59
C ASN A 165 -2.33 55.01 8.10
N GLN A 166 -1.26 54.63 7.40
CA GLN A 166 -1.27 54.17 5.99
C GLN A 166 -0.89 52.69 5.83
N GLN A 167 -0.79 51.96 6.95
CA GLN A 167 -0.39 50.56 6.98
C GLN A 167 -1.55 49.68 7.45
N TRP A 168 -1.72 48.55 6.78
CA TRP A 168 -2.92 47.71 6.90
C TRP A 168 -2.53 46.25 7.07
N TYR A 169 -3.26 45.54 7.92
CA TYR A 169 -3.18 44.09 8.04
C TYR A 169 -4.36 43.44 7.33
N PHE A 170 -4.11 42.31 6.70
CA PHE A 170 -5.11 41.49 6.03
C PHE A 170 -5.25 40.17 6.77
N GLN A 171 -6.33 40.01 7.53
CA GLN A 171 -6.62 38.75 8.23
C GLN A 171 -7.55 37.90 7.35
N PRO A 172 -7.09 36.78 6.77
CA PRO A 172 -7.96 35.86 6.06
C PRO A 172 -8.98 35.26 7.03
N LEU A 173 -10.21 35.08 6.53
CA LEU A 173 -11.30 34.46 7.26
C LEU A 173 -11.39 32.97 6.91
N GLY A 174 -12.13 32.21 7.71
CA GLY A 174 -12.34 30.77 7.54
C GLY A 174 -13.80 30.40 7.30
N GLY A 175 -14.07 29.11 7.10
CA GLY A 175 -15.43 28.60 6.91
C GLY A 175 -16.10 29.14 5.65
N ASN A 176 -17.34 29.60 5.77
CA ASN A 176 -18.12 30.17 4.65
C ASN A 176 -17.55 31.49 4.11
N ASP A 177 -16.57 32.09 4.81
CA ASP A 177 -15.93 33.35 4.44
C ASP A 177 -14.47 33.16 3.98
N SER A 178 -14.06 31.95 3.59
CA SER A 178 -12.67 31.61 3.24
C SER A 178 -12.03 32.44 2.12
N GLU A 179 -12.84 33.10 1.29
CA GLU A 179 -12.38 34.01 0.23
C GLU A 179 -12.25 35.49 0.66
N TYR A 180 -12.61 35.80 1.92
CA TYR A 180 -12.68 37.17 2.42
C TYR A 180 -11.61 37.46 3.48
N TYR A 181 -11.34 38.74 3.66
CA TYR A 181 -10.41 39.28 4.65
C TYR A 181 -11.11 40.31 5.54
N TYR A 182 -10.67 40.40 6.79
CA TYR A 182 -10.73 41.69 7.50
C TYR A 182 -9.50 42.51 7.12
N ILE A 183 -9.72 43.77 6.76
CA ILE A 183 -8.65 44.75 6.57
C ILE A 183 -8.69 45.69 7.77
N PHE A 184 -7.61 45.77 8.54
CA PHE A 184 -7.58 46.62 9.74
C PHE A 184 -6.31 47.45 9.84
N SER A 185 -6.47 48.64 10.42
CA SER A 185 -5.39 49.60 10.55
C SER A 185 -4.29 49.09 11.48
N ALA A 186 -3.03 49.24 11.05
CA ALA A 186 -1.90 48.96 11.91
C ALA A 186 -1.81 49.93 13.10
N LYS A 187 -2.28 51.18 12.94
CA LYS A 187 -2.33 52.23 13.97
C LYS A 187 -3.41 51.98 15.02
N THR A 188 -4.64 51.73 14.60
CA THR A 188 -5.81 51.75 15.50
C THR A 188 -6.38 50.36 15.79
N LYS A 189 -5.94 49.32 15.04
CA LYS A 189 -6.47 47.95 15.09
C LYS A 189 -7.96 47.83 14.76
N LYS A 190 -8.54 48.88 14.15
CA LYS A 190 -9.94 48.92 13.72
C LYS A 190 -10.09 48.46 12.28
N CYS A 191 -11.21 47.81 12.00
CA CYS A 191 -11.54 47.29 10.69
C CYS A 191 -12.02 48.41 9.76
N LEU A 192 -11.68 48.25 8.49
CA LEU A 192 -12.30 48.96 7.39
C LEU A 192 -13.70 48.41 7.15
N GLY A 193 -14.67 49.31 7.02
CA GLY A 193 -16.03 48.96 6.70
C GLY A 193 -16.81 50.11 6.09
N ILE A 194 -17.89 49.76 5.41
CA ILE A 194 -18.89 50.71 4.91
C ILE A 194 -20.07 50.72 5.89
N SER A 195 -20.82 51.82 6.01
CA SER A 195 -22.04 51.78 6.82
C SER A 195 -23.00 50.71 6.30
N SER A 196 -23.57 49.89 7.18
CA SER A 196 -24.49 48.81 6.77
C SER A 196 -25.77 49.33 6.13
N SER A 197 -26.13 50.60 6.38
CA SER A 197 -27.24 51.30 5.71
C SER A 197 -26.96 51.63 4.25
N ASP A 198 -25.70 51.63 3.83
CA ASP A 198 -25.30 52.14 2.53
C ASP A 198 -25.26 51.00 1.51
N ASN A 199 -26.28 50.95 0.66
CA ASN A 199 -26.41 49.93 -0.39
C ASN A 199 -25.97 50.41 -1.79
N LYS A 200 -25.41 51.62 -1.88
CA LYS A 200 -24.92 52.25 -3.11
C LYS A 200 -23.54 52.87 -2.83
N GLU A 201 -23.40 54.19 -2.97
CA GLU A 201 -22.16 54.93 -2.75
C GLU A 201 -21.92 55.22 -1.25
N GLY A 202 -21.48 54.20 -0.50
CA GLY A 202 -21.11 54.33 0.91
C GLY A 202 -19.65 54.75 1.08
N VAL A 203 -19.36 55.57 2.09
CA VAL A 203 -17.99 56.02 2.39
C VAL A 203 -17.27 54.98 3.25
N LEU A 204 -16.00 54.71 2.92
CA LEU A 204 -15.15 53.84 3.72
C LEU A 204 -14.82 54.51 5.05
N ASN A 205 -15.04 53.79 6.14
CA ASN A 205 -14.74 54.23 7.48
C ASN A 205 -13.89 53.19 8.21
N GLN A 206 -13.17 53.63 9.24
CA GLN A 206 -12.69 52.71 10.27
C GLN A 206 -13.71 52.60 11.41
N TYR A 207 -13.89 51.38 11.91
CA TYR A 207 -14.68 51.12 13.11
C TYR A 207 -14.22 49.84 13.80
N GLN A 208 -14.67 49.60 15.03
CA GLN A 208 -14.55 48.29 15.69
C GLN A 208 -14.92 47.14 14.74
N CYS A 209 -14.14 46.07 14.78
CA CYS A 209 -14.42 44.85 14.02
C CYS A 209 -15.62 44.12 14.65
N TYR A 210 -16.79 44.23 14.01
CA TYR A 210 -18.04 43.58 14.42
C TYR A 210 -18.29 42.26 13.68
N GLY A 211 -17.54 42.00 12.61
CA GLY A 211 -17.62 40.78 11.82
C GLY A 211 -18.87 40.66 10.94
N THR A 212 -19.53 41.79 10.72
CA THR A 212 -20.62 41.97 9.76
C THR A 212 -20.09 41.99 8.33
N ASP A 213 -20.93 41.64 7.35
CA ASP A 213 -20.49 41.47 5.95
C ASP A 213 -20.01 42.77 5.28
N ASN A 214 -20.38 43.94 5.82
CA ASN A 214 -19.88 45.26 5.42
C ASN A 214 -18.41 45.53 5.82
N GLN A 215 -17.79 44.62 6.56
CA GLN A 215 -16.38 44.67 6.96
C GLN A 215 -15.53 43.56 6.34
N LYS A 216 -16.15 42.72 5.49
CA LYS A 216 -15.49 41.58 4.85
C LYS A 216 -15.18 41.91 3.41
N TRP A 217 -13.92 41.75 3.03
CA TRP A 217 -13.40 42.22 1.76
C TRP A 217 -12.80 41.07 0.96
N LYS A 218 -13.26 40.88 -0.28
CA LYS A 218 -12.67 39.93 -1.23
C LYS A 218 -11.65 40.67 -2.09
N LEU A 219 -10.45 40.10 -2.24
CA LEU A 219 -9.43 40.61 -3.13
C LEU A 219 -9.52 39.91 -4.48
N ILE A 220 -9.82 40.67 -5.52
CA ILE A 220 -9.91 40.18 -6.89
C ILE A 220 -8.65 40.61 -7.62
N LYS A 221 -7.79 39.66 -7.97
CA LYS A 221 -6.55 39.92 -8.71
C LYS A 221 -6.89 40.41 -10.12
N ILE A 222 -6.38 41.59 -10.48
CA ILE A 222 -6.54 42.20 -11.82
C ILE A 222 -5.27 42.00 -12.64
N SER A 223 -4.10 42.16 -12.02
CA SER A 223 -2.79 41.87 -12.63
C SER A 223 -1.81 41.35 -11.58
N ASP A 224 -0.53 41.22 -11.92
CA ASP A 224 0.48 40.74 -10.97
C ASP A 224 0.70 41.64 -9.77
N SER A 225 0.47 42.95 -9.91
CA SER A 225 0.63 43.93 -8.82
C SER A 225 -0.67 44.62 -8.40
N SER A 226 -1.80 44.37 -9.06
CA SER A 226 -3.04 45.12 -8.82
C SER A 226 -4.28 44.27 -8.50
N PHE A 227 -5.13 44.82 -7.64
CA PHE A 227 -6.34 44.18 -7.12
C PHE A 227 -7.53 45.14 -7.14
N ALA A 228 -8.73 44.59 -7.33
CA ALA A 228 -9.97 45.22 -6.90
C ALA A 228 -10.35 44.68 -5.51
N ILE A 229 -10.93 45.53 -4.66
CA ILE A 229 -11.31 45.18 -3.29
C ILE A 229 -12.84 45.24 -3.20
N GLN A 230 -13.49 44.08 -3.07
CA GLN A 230 -14.94 43.94 -3.13
C GLN A 230 -15.54 43.77 -1.73
N CYS A 231 -16.59 44.54 -1.40
CA CYS A 231 -17.34 44.40 -0.16
C CYS A 231 -18.30 43.20 -0.24
N LYS A 232 -18.29 42.31 0.76
CA LYS A 232 -19.17 41.13 0.80
C LYS A 232 -20.66 41.50 0.87
N GLN A 233 -21.03 42.57 1.57
CA GLN A 233 -22.43 42.93 1.80
C GLN A 233 -23.24 43.03 0.50
N ASN A 234 -22.65 43.62 -0.54
CA ASN A 234 -23.37 44.04 -1.74
C ASN A 234 -22.57 43.86 -3.04
N ASN A 235 -21.39 43.24 -2.97
CA ASN A 235 -20.49 43.01 -4.10
C ASN A 235 -19.96 44.29 -4.79
N LEU A 236 -20.08 45.45 -4.15
CA LEU A 236 -19.55 46.72 -4.66
C LEU A 236 -18.03 46.82 -4.44
N MET A 237 -17.36 47.54 -5.34
CA MET A 237 -15.90 47.70 -5.36
C MET A 237 -15.49 48.96 -4.62
N LEU A 238 -14.43 48.86 -3.84
CA LEU A 238 -13.76 50.00 -3.23
C LEU A 238 -13.13 50.87 -4.31
N ALA A 239 -13.41 52.17 -4.26
CA ALA A 239 -13.00 53.10 -5.28
C ALA A 239 -12.66 54.49 -4.75
N VAL A 240 -11.85 55.21 -5.51
CA VAL A 240 -11.69 56.66 -5.37
C VAL A 240 -12.85 57.36 -6.09
N SER A 241 -13.67 58.12 -5.35
CA SER A 241 -14.76 58.91 -5.93
C SER A 241 -14.21 59.95 -6.90
N LYS A 242 -14.61 59.86 -8.18
CA LYS A 242 -14.22 60.82 -9.23
C LYS A 242 -14.68 62.25 -8.94
N LYS A 243 -15.71 62.42 -8.10
CA LYS A 243 -16.30 63.73 -7.75
C LYS A 243 -15.66 64.38 -6.54
N THR A 244 -15.27 63.57 -5.54
CA THR A 244 -14.98 64.08 -4.18
C THR A 244 -13.66 63.61 -3.60
N THR A 245 -12.89 62.80 -4.35
CA THR A 245 -11.63 62.13 -3.93
C THR A 245 -11.74 61.27 -2.66
N LYS A 246 -12.94 61.13 -2.08
CA LYS A 246 -13.23 60.22 -0.98
C LYS A 246 -13.11 58.77 -1.42
N ILE A 247 -12.82 57.90 -0.45
CA ILE A 247 -12.86 56.46 -0.67
C ILE A 247 -14.27 55.96 -0.41
N ILE A 248 -14.86 55.34 -1.42
CA ILE A 248 -16.26 54.89 -1.46
C ILE A 248 -16.34 53.44 -1.93
N GLN A 249 -17.49 52.80 -1.77
CA GLN A 249 -17.85 51.64 -2.58
C GLN A 249 -18.72 52.08 -3.77
N GLN A 250 -18.64 51.39 -4.90
CA GLN A 250 -19.52 51.63 -6.07
C GLN A 250 -19.59 50.39 -6.95
N GLU A 251 -20.49 50.39 -7.94
CA GLU A 251 -20.60 49.27 -8.90
C GLU A 251 -19.30 49.05 -9.66
N SER A 252 -19.05 47.79 -10.03
CA SER A 252 -17.85 47.43 -10.78
C SER A 252 -17.76 48.26 -12.06
N SER A 253 -16.63 48.92 -12.23
CA SER A 253 -16.31 49.67 -13.44
C SER A 253 -14.86 49.39 -13.76
N ASP A 254 -14.58 48.92 -14.97
CA ASP A 254 -13.23 48.58 -15.42
C ASP A 254 -12.40 49.86 -15.63
N ASN A 255 -11.94 50.46 -14.54
CA ASN A 255 -11.08 51.63 -14.54
C ASN A 255 -10.24 51.75 -13.27
N ASP A 256 -9.17 52.53 -13.38
CA ASP A 256 -8.13 52.70 -12.37
C ASP A 256 -8.62 53.24 -11.02
N SER A 257 -9.80 53.86 -10.96
CA SER A 257 -10.38 54.33 -9.68
C SER A 257 -10.71 53.19 -8.73
N GLN A 258 -10.85 51.95 -9.22
CA GLN A 258 -11.16 50.76 -8.43
C GLN A 258 -9.97 49.81 -8.25
N TYR A 259 -8.80 50.18 -8.78
CA TYR A 259 -7.62 49.34 -8.78
C TYR A 259 -6.60 49.83 -7.76
N TRP A 260 -6.11 48.87 -6.98
CA TRP A 260 -5.26 49.09 -5.83
C TRP A 260 -4.00 48.22 -5.95
N GLU A 261 -2.84 48.83 -5.76
CA GLU A 261 -1.57 48.13 -5.61
C GLU A 261 -1.34 47.84 -4.12
N LEU A 262 -1.05 46.58 -3.82
CA LEU A 262 -0.75 46.10 -2.47
C LEU A 262 0.74 45.79 -2.37
N ALA A 263 1.46 46.49 -1.52
CA ALA A 263 2.90 46.27 -1.29
C ALA A 263 3.14 45.88 0.17
N GLU A 264 3.89 44.81 0.39
CA GLU A 264 4.36 44.39 1.73
C GLU A 264 5.38 45.41 2.25
N LEU A 265 5.31 45.71 3.56
CA LEU A 265 6.15 46.68 4.27
C LEU A 265 7.12 46.02 5.26
#